data_AF-A0A7V9LKT0-F1
#
_entry.id   AF-A0A7V9LKT0-F1
#
_cell.length_a   1.000
_cell.length_b   1.000
_cell.length_c   1.000
_cell.angle_alpha   90.00
_cell.angle_beta   90.00
_cell.angle_gamma   90.00
#
_symmetry.space_group_name_H-M   'P 1'
#
loop_
_entity.id
_entity.type
_entity.pdbx_description
1 polymer ?
#
loop_
_entity_poly.entity_id
_entity_poly.type
_entity_poly.pdbx_seq_one_letter_code
_entity_poly.pdbx_strand_id
1 'polypeptide(L)'
;HTIGKLVKYCGENNVLWGTDSIWYGSPQDQIQAFRAFQIAPALRDKYGYPEVTRQLRAKIFGLNALKIYPVAADVLKQHVRQDKVALQREEYRADADPSFVTYGPKTRREFLNLQSWG
;
A
#
# COMPACT_ATOMS: atom_id res chain seq x y z
N HIS A 1 -16.08 4.04 -3.49
CA HIS A 1 -16.20 4.92 -4.68
C HIS A 1 -15.03 5.87 -4.89
N THR A 2 -14.51 6.53 -3.84
CA THR A 2 -13.48 7.59 -3.94
C THR A 2 -12.25 7.21 -4.76
N ILE A 3 -11.62 6.06 -4.47
CA ILE A 3 -10.41 5.60 -5.18
C ILE A 3 -10.68 5.46 -6.69
N GLY A 4 -11.82 4.87 -7.08
CA GLY A 4 -12.19 4.73 -8.49
C GLY A 4 -12.34 6.07 -9.21
N LYS A 5 -12.92 7.08 -8.55
CA LYS A 5 -13.02 8.44 -9.10
C LYS A 5 -11.64 9.10 -9.25
N LEU A 6 -10.79 9.02 -8.24
CA LEU A 6 -9.43 9.58 -8.28
C LEU A 6 -8.63 8.99 -9.43
N VAL A 7 -8.59 7.66 -9.55
CA VAL A 7 -7.82 7.01 -10.62
C VAL A 7 -8.41 7.32 -12.00
N LYS A 8 -9.74 7.34 -12.14
CA LYS A 8 -10.40 7.64 -13.42
C LYS A 8 -10.18 9.07 -13.89
N TYR A 9 -10.37 10.05 -13.01
CA TYR A 9 -10.42 11.46 -13.40
C TYR A 9 -9.10 12.20 -13.21
N CYS A 10 -8.30 11.83 -12.21
CA CYS A 10 -6.95 12.39 -12.04
C CYS A 10 -5.91 11.60 -12.84
N GLY A 11 -6.20 10.34 -13.18
CA GLY A 11 -5.27 9.43 -13.84
C GLY A 11 -4.43 8.63 -12.86
N GLU A 12 -4.17 7.36 -13.17
CA GLU A 12 -3.39 6.43 -12.33
C GLU A 12 -1.98 6.91 -11.95
N ASN A 13 -1.47 7.86 -12.71
CA ASN A 13 -0.14 8.42 -12.61
C ASN A 13 -0.04 9.62 -11.65
N ASN A 14 -1.18 10.12 -11.17
CA ASN A 14 -1.31 11.39 -10.44
C ASN A 14 -2.00 11.22 -9.07
N VAL A 15 -2.14 9.98 -8.58
CA VAL A 15 -2.70 9.67 -7.25
C VAL A 15 -1.56 9.21 -6.35
N LEU A 16 -1.37 9.86 -5.19
CA LEU A 16 -0.32 9.56 -4.22
C LEU A 16 -0.93 9.04 -2.91
N TRP A 17 -0.15 8.24 -2.20
CA TRP A 17 -0.48 7.81 -0.84
C TRP A 17 0.05 8.83 0.19
N GLY A 18 -0.84 9.28 1.07
CA GLY A 18 -0.51 10.07 2.26
C GLY A 18 -1.04 9.36 3.50
N THR A 19 -0.30 9.43 4.62
CA THR A 19 -0.59 8.61 5.81
C THR A 19 -1.21 9.39 6.97
N ASP A 20 -1.07 10.72 7.00
CA ASP A 20 -1.45 11.59 8.11
C ASP A 20 -0.99 11.07 9.50
N SER A 21 0.11 10.30 9.52
CA SER A 21 0.56 9.55 10.70
C SER A 21 0.99 10.41 11.88
N ILE A 22 1.31 11.68 11.61
CA ILE A 22 1.60 12.68 12.64
C ILE A 22 0.39 12.86 13.57
N TRP A 23 -0.83 12.73 13.03
CA TRP A 23 -2.08 12.96 13.76
C TRP A 23 -2.75 11.67 14.25
N TYR A 24 -2.65 10.59 13.48
CA TYR A 24 -3.42 9.37 13.71
C TYR A 24 -2.57 8.13 14.04
N GLY A 25 -1.25 8.30 14.17
CA GLY A 25 -0.33 7.21 14.47
C GLY A 25 -0.04 6.32 13.27
N SER A 26 0.24 5.04 13.53
CA SER A 26 0.72 4.10 12.50
C SER A 26 -0.32 3.89 11.39
N PRO A 27 0.05 4.02 10.10
CA PRO A 27 -0.87 3.82 8.97
C PRO A 27 -1.02 2.34 8.58
N GLN A 28 -0.54 1.42 9.41
CA GLN A 28 -0.37 0.01 9.05
C GLN A 28 -1.71 -0.66 8.66
N ASP A 29 -2.81 -0.36 9.35
CA ASP A 29 -4.13 -0.89 9.00
C ASP A 29 -4.65 -0.33 7.68
N GLN A 30 -4.41 0.95 7.39
CA GLN A 30 -4.80 1.58 6.13
C GLN A 30 -4.04 0.95 4.95
N ILE A 31 -2.74 0.68 5.13
CA ILE A 31 -1.91 -0.02 4.14
C ILE A 31 -2.44 -1.43 3.89
N GLN A 32 -2.80 -2.17 4.94
CA GLN A 32 -3.37 -3.52 4.83
C GLN A 32 -4.72 -3.50 4.11
N ALA A 33 -5.61 -2.59 4.51
CA ALA A 33 -6.92 -2.42 3.88
C ALA A 33 -6.78 -2.11 2.38
N PHE A 34 -5.87 -1.21 1.99
CA PHE A 34 -5.68 -0.88 0.58
C PHE A 34 -5.01 -2.01 -0.23
N ARG A 35 -4.15 -2.81 0.39
CA ARG A 35 -3.59 -4.03 -0.24
C ARG A 35 -4.66 -5.06 -0.57
N ALA A 36 -5.66 -5.23 0.31
CA ALA A 36 -6.77 -6.15 0.10
C ALA A 36 -7.90 -5.55 -0.77
N PHE A 37 -8.03 -4.23 -0.80
CA PHE A 37 -9.12 -3.53 -1.49
C PHE A 37 -9.19 -3.86 -2.99
N GLN A 38 -10.41 -4.07 -3.48
CA GLN A 38 -10.73 -4.13 -4.90
C GLN A 38 -12.08 -3.42 -5.14
N ILE A 39 -12.19 -2.74 -6.29
CA ILE A 39 -13.46 -2.17 -6.72
C ILE A 39 -14.32 -3.31 -7.29
N ALA A 40 -15.48 -3.53 -6.70
CA ALA A 40 -16.41 -4.57 -7.13
C ALA A 40 -16.72 -4.50 -8.64
N PRO A 41 -16.81 -5.65 -9.36
CA PRO A 41 -17.04 -5.68 -10.81
C PRO A 41 -18.23 -4.82 -11.25
N ALA A 42 -19.38 -4.94 -10.59
CA ALA A 42 -20.57 -4.14 -10.89
C ALA A 42 -20.33 -2.62 -10.82
N LEU A 43 -19.44 -2.15 -9.94
CA LEU A 43 -19.08 -0.73 -9.85
C LEU A 43 -18.05 -0.33 -10.92
N ARG A 44 -17.17 -1.25 -11.33
CA ARG A 44 -16.27 -1.03 -12.47
C ARG A 44 -17.07 -0.87 -13.75
N ASP A 45 -18.02 -1.77 -14.00
CA ASP A 45 -18.85 -1.76 -15.21
C ASP A 45 -19.75 -0.53 -15.25
N LYS A 46 -20.45 -0.23 -14.14
CA LYS A 46 -21.39 0.90 -14.08
C LYS A 46 -20.71 2.27 -14.25
N TYR A 47 -19.50 2.44 -13.74
CA TYR A 47 -18.84 3.76 -13.67
C TYR A 47 -17.57 3.86 -14.50
N GLY A 48 -17.16 2.79 -15.19
CA GLY A 48 -15.89 2.72 -15.92
C GLY A 48 -14.67 2.89 -15.02
N TYR A 49 -14.71 2.35 -13.79
CA TYR A 49 -13.54 2.39 -12.91
C TYR A 49 -12.52 1.32 -13.31
N PRO A 50 -11.22 1.63 -13.25
CA PRO A 50 -10.19 0.65 -13.52
C PRO A 50 -10.11 -0.40 -12.42
N GLU A 51 -9.56 -1.56 -12.76
CA GLU A 51 -9.18 -2.55 -11.77
C GLU A 51 -8.03 -2.05 -10.90
N VAL A 52 -8.07 -2.33 -9.59
CA VAL A 52 -6.93 -2.07 -8.72
C VAL A 52 -5.88 -3.15 -8.93
N THR A 53 -5.04 -3.01 -9.95
CA THR A 53 -3.95 -3.96 -10.25
C THR A 53 -2.79 -3.84 -9.26
N ARG A 54 -1.87 -4.80 -9.26
CA ARG A 54 -0.61 -4.71 -8.48
C ARG A 54 0.21 -3.49 -8.88
N GLN A 55 0.27 -3.19 -10.17
CA GLN A 55 1.00 -2.08 -10.76
C GLN A 55 0.38 -0.74 -10.33
N LEU A 56 -0.96 -0.61 -10.38
CA LEU A 56 -1.66 0.57 -9.90
C LEU A 56 -1.43 0.81 -8.40
N ARG A 57 -1.46 -0.26 -7.59
CA ARG A 57 -1.09 -0.18 -6.16
C ARG A 57 0.34 0.32 -5.96
N ALA A 58 1.31 -0.21 -6.70
CA ALA A 58 2.70 0.23 -6.62
C ALA A 58 2.86 1.71 -7.01
N LYS A 59 2.12 2.18 -8.02
CA LYS A 59 2.05 3.60 -8.40
C LYS A 59 1.58 4.46 -7.23
N ILE A 60 0.43 4.13 -6.65
CA ILE A 60 -0.16 4.91 -5.55
C ILE A 60 0.75 4.89 -4.31
N PHE A 61 1.29 3.73 -3.93
CA PHE A 61 2.14 3.63 -2.75
C PHE A 61 3.49 4.36 -2.84
N GLY A 62 4.03 4.58 -4.04
CA GLY A 62 5.33 5.25 -4.12
C GLY A 62 5.85 5.58 -5.51
N LEU A 63 5.55 4.81 -6.56
CA LEU A 63 6.15 5.10 -7.87
C LEU A 63 5.67 6.43 -8.47
N ASN A 64 4.45 6.89 -8.14
CA ASN A 64 3.99 8.22 -8.54
C ASN A 64 4.77 9.34 -7.82
N ALA A 65 5.17 9.12 -6.57
CA ALA A 65 5.91 10.10 -5.78
C ALA A 65 7.32 10.37 -6.36
N LEU A 66 7.93 9.38 -7.03
CA LEU A 66 9.25 9.53 -7.64
C LEU A 66 9.31 10.59 -8.76
N LYS A 67 8.16 11.02 -9.30
CA LYS A 67 8.10 12.13 -10.27
C LYS A 67 8.31 13.48 -9.61
N ILE A 68 7.88 13.62 -8.36
CA ILE A 68 7.92 14.86 -7.58
C ILE A 68 9.19 14.88 -6.72
N TYR A 69 9.52 13.74 -6.13
CA TYR A 69 10.68 13.53 -5.26
C TYR A 69 11.61 12.51 -5.93
N PRO A 70 12.37 12.93 -6.95
CA PRO A 70 13.24 12.01 -7.67
C PRO A 70 14.33 11.49 -6.74
N VAL A 71 14.46 10.17 -6.69
CA VAL A 71 15.56 9.49 -6.03
C VAL A 71 16.36 8.78 -7.11
N ALA A 72 17.67 9.03 -7.14
CA ALA A 72 18.54 8.43 -8.14
C ALA A 72 18.52 6.88 -8.02
N ALA A 73 18.47 6.20 -9.16
CA ALA A 73 18.22 4.76 -9.18
C ALA A 73 19.37 3.94 -8.57
N ASP A 74 20.60 4.45 -8.66
CA ASP A 74 21.79 3.95 -7.99
C ASP A 74 21.66 4.05 -6.46
N VAL A 75 21.17 5.18 -5.94
CA VAL A 75 20.88 5.36 -4.51
C VAL A 75 19.85 4.34 -4.04
N LEU A 76 18.74 4.17 -4.76
CA LEU A 76 17.71 3.17 -4.43
C LEU A 76 18.27 1.74 -4.43
N LYS A 77 19.11 1.39 -5.40
CA LYS A 77 19.66 0.02 -5.51
C LYS A 77 20.69 -0.28 -4.43
N GLN A 78 21.55 0.68 -4.10
CA GLN A 78 22.65 0.48 -3.15
C GLN A 78 22.19 0.58 -1.70
N HIS A 79 21.37 1.58 -1.37
CA HIS A 79 21.13 1.95 0.02
C HIS A 79 19.88 1.29 0.61
N VAL A 80 18.82 1.04 -0.17
CA VAL A 80 17.54 0.52 0.38
C VAL A 80 17.66 -0.90 0.96
N ARG A 81 18.63 -1.71 0.50
CA ARG A 81 18.79 -3.09 0.98
C ARG A 81 19.46 -3.21 2.35
N GLN A 82 20.30 -2.23 2.70
CA GLN A 82 21.13 -2.26 3.91
C GLN A 82 20.96 -1.00 4.75
N ASP A 83 19.95 -0.17 4.45
CA ASP A 83 19.68 0.99 5.26
C ASP A 83 19.17 0.59 6.66
N LYS A 84 19.19 1.58 7.56
CA LYS A 84 18.75 1.39 8.93
C LYS A 84 17.32 0.86 9.03
N VAL A 85 16.43 1.25 8.11
CA VAL A 85 15.03 0.82 8.12
C VAL A 85 14.92 -0.66 7.75
N ALA A 86 15.68 -1.11 6.74
CA ALA A 86 15.76 -2.50 6.34
C ALA A 86 16.31 -3.38 7.47
N LEU A 87 17.40 -2.94 8.12
CA LEU A 87 17.99 -3.65 9.26
C LEU A 87 17.02 -3.73 10.45
N GLN A 88 16.44 -2.60 10.85
CA GLN A 88 15.43 -2.55 11.92
C GLN A 88 14.23 -3.45 11.64
N ARG A 89 13.82 -3.56 10.37
CA ARG A 89 12.72 -4.43 9.97
C ARG A 89 13.08 -5.91 10.11
N GLU A 90 14.31 -6.30 9.80
CA GLU A 90 14.76 -7.70 10.00
C GLU A 90 14.96 -8.00 11.49
N GLU A 91 15.53 -7.09 12.27
CA GLU A 91 15.64 -7.20 13.73
C GLU A 91 14.25 -7.36 14.38
N TYR A 92 13.29 -6.51 14.02
CA TYR A 92 11.91 -6.61 14.49
C TYR A 92 11.23 -7.93 14.08
N ARG A 93 11.61 -8.54 12.95
CA ARG A 93 11.08 -9.86 12.57
C ARG A 93 11.66 -10.99 13.41
N ALA A 94 12.88 -10.83 13.93
CA ALA A 94 13.52 -11.83 14.77
C ALA A 94 12.85 -11.90 16.16
N ASP A 95 12.38 -10.76 16.68
CA ASP A 95 11.63 -10.67 17.94
C ASP A 95 10.52 -9.61 17.84
N ALA A 96 9.34 -10.02 17.34
CA ALA A 96 8.26 -9.10 17.01
C ALA A 96 7.38 -8.79 18.23
N ASP A 97 7.41 -7.54 18.69
CA ASP A 97 6.50 -7.00 19.71
C ASP A 97 5.62 -5.86 19.15
N PRO A 98 4.46 -6.18 18.55
CA PRO A 98 3.59 -5.18 17.93
C PRO A 98 2.87 -4.32 18.97
N SER A 99 3.26 -3.05 19.08
CA SER A 99 2.63 -2.06 19.98
C SER A 99 1.25 -1.55 19.53
N PHE A 100 0.82 -1.89 18.31
CA PHE A 100 -0.52 -1.58 17.80
C PHE A 100 -1.28 -2.87 17.49
N VAL A 101 -2.40 -3.08 18.18
CA VAL A 101 -3.34 -4.17 17.89
C VAL A 101 -4.04 -3.84 16.57
N THR A 102 -3.48 -4.37 15.49
CA THR A 102 -4.08 -4.31 14.15
C THR A 102 -5.15 -5.41 14.04
N TYR A 103 -6.34 -5.03 13.60
CA TYR A 103 -7.46 -5.94 13.37
C TYR A 103 -7.41 -6.44 11.92
N GLY A 104 -6.83 -7.62 11.71
CA GLY A 104 -6.67 -8.19 10.38
C GLY A 104 -5.77 -9.43 10.38
N PRO A 105 -5.61 -10.09 9.21
CA PRO A 105 -4.79 -11.28 9.09
C PRO A 105 -3.30 -10.97 9.30
N LYS A 106 -2.75 -11.51 10.38
CA LYS A 106 -1.36 -11.36 10.80
C LYS A 106 -0.43 -12.36 10.11
N THR A 107 -0.98 -13.48 9.64
CA THR A 107 -0.22 -14.52 8.95
C THR A 107 -0.64 -14.67 7.49
N ARG A 108 0.26 -15.19 6.65
CA ARG A 108 -0.06 -15.55 5.26
C ARG A 108 -1.28 -16.47 5.18
N ARG A 109 -1.43 -17.37 6.17
CA ARG A 109 -2.58 -18.27 6.28
C ARG A 109 -3.86 -17.52 6.60
N GLU A 110 -3.85 -16.62 7.57
CA GLU A 110 -5.01 -15.77 7.87
C GLU A 110 -5.38 -14.90 6.66
N PHE A 111 -4.38 -14.41 5.92
CA PHE A 111 -4.60 -13.61 4.72
C PHE A 111 -5.27 -14.43 3.61
N LEU A 112 -4.82 -15.68 3.40
CA LEU A 112 -5.44 -16.60 2.45
C LEU A 112 -6.87 -17.00 2.86
N ASN A 113 -7.12 -17.18 4.16
CA ASN A 113 -8.47 -17.45 4.68
C ASN A 113 -9.40 -16.24 4.51
N LEU A 114 -8.88 -15.02 4.66
CA LEU A 114 -9.63 -13.80 4.36
C LEU A 114 -9.94 -13.71 2.85
N GLN A 115 -9.00 -14.11 1.98
CA GLN A 115 -9.22 -14.15 0.54
C GLN A 115 -10.29 -15.18 0.12
N SER A 116 -10.50 -16.25 0.88
CA SER A 116 -11.51 -17.27 0.56
C SER A 116 -12.94 -16.87 0.94
N TRP A 117 -13.13 -15.69 1.55
CA TRP A 117 -14.45 -15.15 1.92
C TRP A 117 -14.99 -14.15 0.86
N GLY A 118 -14.26 -13.94 -0.23
CA GLY A 118 -14.69 -13.17 -1.41
C GLY A 118 -14.74 -14.05 -2.65
#